data_AF-A0A1H9HQL7-F1
#
_entry.id   AF-A0A1H9HQL7-F1
#
_cell.length_a   1.000
_cell.length_b   1.000
_cell.length_c   1.000
_cell.angle_alpha   90.00
_cell.angle_beta   90.00
_cell.angle_gamma   90.00
#
_symmetry.space_group_name_H-M   'P 1'
#
loop_
_entity.id
_entity.type
_entity.pdbx_description
1 polymer ?
#
loop_
_entity_poly.entity_id
_entity_poly.type
_entity_poly.pdbx_seq_one_letter_code
_entity_poly.pdbx_strand_id
1 'polypeptide(L)'
;MKLFKIKEIYDISKKISFALFFVVTMMGLNMPSANAVLAGKGLIHPVNHFPTWFSDSEGTTLQLCLDGDGATGMCFFDPVIPGNATSVATGFGAEAFWWAADASMNVAGGQAILVLALEAAYGAEDPAPNDQFAFGRIRIRVDIPVDGEYKIWHPFLNEADGCQPEIYNATAGTRAINVTRDTGGAAPFETMLSGEVGPFLVWDPAIAPVAPVGYVGDPNIPHEVIGGHCGINYFRIEGPVGVDLDGSGQNFVETGLFSVQGKIYDEANSPPGIEPVRTTYFRTTNVATGNTTARINSWVKAPTTASVEIGGIP
;
A
#
# COMPACT_ATOMS: atom_id res chain seq x y z
N MET A 1 -31.36 -19.76 -59.42
CA MET A 1 -32.78 -19.42 -59.68
C MET A 1 -33.26 -18.51 -58.55
N LYS A 2 -33.36 -17.21 -58.86
CA LYS A 2 -33.99 -16.06 -58.16
C LYS A 2 -34.04 -15.98 -56.61
N LEU A 3 -33.25 -15.02 -56.13
CA LEU A 3 -33.52 -13.98 -55.11
C LEU A 3 -34.80 -14.12 -54.28
N PHE A 4 -34.66 -14.47 -52.99
CA PHE A 4 -35.55 -14.04 -51.91
C PHE A 4 -34.82 -14.21 -50.57
N LYS A 5 -34.27 -13.10 -50.01
CA LYS A 5 -34.10 -12.83 -48.56
C LYS A 5 -33.17 -11.61 -48.31
N ILE A 6 -33.52 -10.45 -48.86
CA ILE A 6 -32.95 -9.16 -48.44
C ILE A 6 -34.11 -8.18 -48.21
N LYS A 7 -34.94 -8.46 -47.20
CA LYS A 7 -36.06 -7.57 -46.84
C LYS A 7 -36.43 -7.64 -45.35
N GLU A 8 -35.44 -7.67 -44.47
CA GLU A 8 -35.64 -7.53 -43.01
C GLU A 8 -34.50 -6.76 -42.31
N ILE A 9 -33.91 -5.74 -42.95
CA ILE A 9 -32.99 -4.81 -42.26
C ILE A 9 -33.23 -3.37 -42.76
N TYR A 10 -34.50 -2.96 -42.89
CA TYR A 10 -34.80 -1.59 -43.37
C TYR A 10 -36.01 -0.94 -42.70
N ASP A 11 -36.22 -1.19 -41.41
CA ASP A 11 -37.09 -0.36 -40.58
C ASP A 11 -36.61 -0.42 -39.14
N ILE A 12 -35.82 0.59 -38.73
CA ILE A 12 -35.70 1.23 -37.39
C ILE A 12 -34.60 2.31 -37.55
N SER A 13 -34.73 3.18 -38.55
CA SER A 13 -33.84 4.34 -38.75
C SER A 13 -34.65 5.62 -38.87
N LYS A 14 -35.47 5.90 -37.86
CA LYS A 14 -35.99 7.26 -37.63
C LYS A 14 -36.62 7.34 -36.24
N LYS A 15 -36.15 8.33 -35.48
CA LYS A 15 -36.50 8.70 -34.10
C LYS A 15 -35.60 8.06 -33.05
N ILE A 16 -34.52 8.77 -32.70
CA ILE A 16 -34.21 9.20 -31.33
C ILE A 16 -33.25 10.38 -31.47
N SER A 17 -33.75 11.57 -31.13
CA SER A 17 -32.94 12.74 -30.82
C SER A 17 -32.41 12.54 -29.40
N PHE A 18 -31.09 12.60 -29.21
CA PHE A 18 -30.51 12.77 -27.88
C PHE A 18 -29.30 13.69 -28.02
N ALA A 19 -29.41 14.86 -27.41
CA ALA A 19 -28.27 15.70 -27.06
C ALA A 19 -27.39 14.93 -26.07
N LEU A 20 -26.07 14.91 -26.25
CA LEU A 20 -25.17 14.50 -25.18
C LEU A 20 -23.76 15.06 -25.40
N PHE A 21 -23.40 15.95 -24.47
CA PHE A 21 -22.09 16.21 -23.88
C PHE A 21 -20.84 16.05 -24.75
N PHE A 22 -20.16 17.18 -24.98
CA PHE A 22 -18.72 17.23 -25.17
C PHE A 22 -18.05 16.60 -23.93
N VAL A 23 -17.69 15.33 -24.02
CA VAL A 23 -16.71 14.73 -23.13
C VAL A 23 -15.36 15.27 -23.58
N VAL A 24 -14.85 16.28 -22.87
CA VAL A 24 -13.43 16.56 -22.90
C VAL A 24 -12.76 15.37 -22.25
N THR A 25 -12.27 14.47 -23.07
CA THR A 25 -11.38 13.40 -22.64
C THR A 25 -10.16 14.08 -22.03
N MET A 26 -10.11 14.19 -20.69
CA MET A 26 -8.84 14.34 -20.01
C MET A 26 -8.04 13.10 -20.37
N MET A 27 -7.16 13.24 -21.37
CA MET A 27 -6.01 12.37 -21.50
C MET A 27 -5.17 12.59 -20.25
N GLY A 28 -5.56 11.93 -19.17
CA GLY A 28 -4.63 11.59 -18.11
C GLY A 28 -3.55 10.77 -18.78
N LEU A 29 -2.37 11.38 -18.92
CA LEU A 29 -1.17 10.60 -19.14
C LEU A 29 -1.13 9.59 -17.99
N ASN A 30 -1.40 8.31 -18.29
CA ASN A 30 -0.99 7.24 -17.41
C ASN A 30 0.53 7.24 -17.47
N MET A 31 1.14 8.12 -16.67
CA MET A 31 2.56 8.04 -16.39
C MET A 31 2.74 6.72 -15.64
N PRO A 32 3.62 5.82 -16.10
CA PRO A 32 3.99 4.68 -15.28
C PRO A 32 4.53 5.26 -13.97
N SER A 33 3.97 4.82 -12.83
CA SER A 33 4.57 5.07 -11.52
C SER A 33 6.02 4.58 -11.60
N ALA A 34 7.00 5.47 -11.51
CA ALA A 34 8.37 4.98 -11.40
C ALA A 34 8.55 4.45 -9.99
N ASN A 35 8.89 3.16 -9.98
CA ASN A 35 9.03 2.22 -8.88
C ASN A 35 9.39 2.87 -7.55
N ALA A 36 8.48 2.79 -6.59
CA ALA A 36 8.94 2.77 -5.23
C ALA A 36 9.64 1.46 -4.91
N VAL A 37 10.60 1.58 -4.02
CA VAL A 37 11.82 0.80 -4.10
C VAL A 37 11.80 -0.41 -3.18
N LEU A 38 10.62 -1.00 -2.94
CA LEU A 38 10.53 -2.27 -2.23
C LEU A 38 11.36 -3.31 -3.00
N ALA A 39 12.43 -3.78 -2.36
CA ALA A 39 13.39 -4.70 -2.93
C ALA A 39 12.95 -6.16 -2.79
N GLY A 40 12.04 -6.46 -1.87
CA GLY A 40 11.56 -7.83 -1.67
C GLY A 40 10.53 -7.98 -0.57
N LYS A 41 10.05 -9.21 -0.44
CA LYS A 41 9.13 -9.64 0.61
C LYS A 41 9.52 -11.00 1.18
N GLY A 42 9.13 -11.20 2.44
CA GLY A 42 9.31 -12.45 3.14
C GLY A 42 8.34 -13.55 2.72
N LEU A 43 8.58 -14.74 3.26
CA LEU A 43 7.63 -15.85 3.16
C LEU A 43 6.31 -15.49 3.83
N ILE A 44 5.25 -16.19 3.42
CA ILE A 44 3.92 -16.01 4.01
C ILE A 44 3.92 -16.51 5.45
N HIS A 45 3.48 -15.66 6.37
CA HIS A 45 3.36 -15.98 7.78
C HIS A 45 2.28 -17.06 7.99
N PRO A 46 2.55 -18.11 8.79
CA PRO A 46 1.67 -19.27 8.88
C PRO A 46 0.31 -19.00 9.55
N VAL A 47 0.21 -17.92 10.33
CA VAL A 47 -1.03 -17.53 11.05
C VAL A 47 -1.83 -16.46 10.31
N ASN A 48 -1.26 -15.27 10.08
CA ASN A 48 -1.99 -14.16 9.45
C ASN A 48 -2.04 -14.21 7.91
N HIS A 49 -1.20 -15.04 7.28
CA HIS A 49 -1.12 -15.21 5.82
C HIS A 49 -0.70 -13.95 5.02
N PHE A 50 -0.06 -12.98 5.68
CA PHE A 50 0.63 -11.87 5.04
C PHE A 50 2.13 -12.15 4.91
N PRO A 51 2.87 -11.41 4.04
CA PRO A 51 4.32 -11.46 4.03
C PRO A 51 4.92 -11.14 5.40
N THR A 52 5.85 -11.98 5.86
CA THR A 52 6.55 -11.81 7.15
C THR A 52 7.32 -10.49 7.23
N TRP A 53 7.78 -9.98 6.09
CA TRP A 53 8.46 -8.69 5.98
C TRP A 53 8.36 -8.11 4.57
N PHE A 54 8.63 -6.81 4.45
CA PHE A 54 9.03 -6.14 3.23
C PHE A 54 10.37 -5.45 3.45
N SER A 55 11.23 -5.42 2.42
CA SER A 55 12.49 -4.69 2.44
C SER A 55 12.50 -3.61 1.37
N ASP A 56 13.17 -2.49 1.61
CA ASP A 56 13.42 -1.45 0.60
C ASP A 56 14.84 -1.55 0.01
N SER A 57 15.16 -0.66 -0.94
CA SER A 57 16.49 -0.58 -1.57
C SER A 57 17.59 -0.12 -0.66
N GLU A 58 17.25 0.60 0.41
CA GLU A 58 18.22 1.14 1.37
C GLU A 58 18.57 0.10 2.46
N GLY A 59 17.99 -1.09 2.38
CA GLY A 59 18.26 -2.22 3.26
C GLY A 59 17.41 -2.25 4.53
N THR A 60 16.45 -1.34 4.67
CA THR A 60 15.47 -1.39 5.77
C THR A 60 14.52 -2.55 5.51
N THR A 61 14.38 -3.44 6.48
CA THR A 61 13.45 -4.58 6.40
C THR A 61 12.48 -4.50 7.56
N LEU A 62 11.18 -4.40 7.27
CA LEU A 62 10.12 -4.19 8.25
C LEU A 62 9.16 -5.37 8.28
N GLN A 63 8.71 -5.72 9.48
CA GLN A 63 7.64 -6.68 9.72
C GLN A 63 6.36 -5.97 10.14
N LEU A 64 5.22 -6.66 10.15
CA LEU A 64 3.99 -6.09 10.69
C LEU A 64 4.22 -5.63 12.13
N CYS A 65 3.92 -4.36 12.39
CA CYS A 65 4.02 -3.76 13.70
C CYS A 65 2.77 -4.15 14.49
N LEU A 66 2.87 -5.20 15.31
CA LEU A 66 1.76 -5.73 16.10
C LEU A 66 2.02 -5.68 17.62
N ASP A 67 2.97 -4.85 18.06
CA ASP A 67 3.26 -4.70 19.48
C ASP A 67 2.23 -3.80 20.16
N GLY A 68 1.81 -4.19 21.36
CA GLY A 68 0.88 -3.39 22.16
C GLY A 68 -0.59 -3.63 21.80
N ASP A 69 -1.39 -2.58 21.89
CA ASP A 69 -2.85 -2.61 21.76
C ASP A 69 -3.38 -2.06 20.42
N GLY A 70 -2.47 -1.60 19.54
CA GLY A 70 -2.80 -0.96 18.27
C GLY A 70 -3.19 0.52 18.37
N ALA A 71 -3.16 1.13 19.57
CA ALA A 71 -3.65 2.49 19.78
C ALA A 71 -2.69 3.40 20.56
N THR A 72 -1.93 2.87 21.53
CA THR A 72 -1.15 3.68 22.48
C THR A 72 0.35 3.44 22.43
N GLY A 73 0.79 2.43 21.67
CA GLY A 73 2.18 1.99 21.60
C GLY A 73 2.95 2.52 20.39
N MET A 74 4.04 1.82 20.08
CA MET A 74 4.88 2.04 18.90
C MET A 74 4.24 1.56 17.59
N CYS A 75 3.17 0.78 17.70
CA CYS A 75 2.44 0.21 16.59
C CYS A 75 0.97 0.62 16.65
N PHE A 76 0.52 1.29 15.61
CA PHE A 76 -0.86 1.54 15.27
C PHE A 76 -1.35 0.46 14.31
N PHE A 77 -2.46 -0.18 14.67
CA PHE A 77 -3.19 -1.18 13.90
C PHE A 77 -4.60 -1.32 14.50
N ASP A 78 -5.55 -1.88 13.78
CA ASP A 78 -6.88 -2.08 14.32
C ASP A 78 -6.86 -3.13 15.44
N PRO A 79 -7.42 -2.85 16.63
CA PRO A 79 -7.47 -3.82 17.71
C PRO A 79 -8.23 -5.09 17.31
N VAL A 80 -7.91 -6.20 17.99
CA VAL A 80 -8.62 -7.47 17.83
C VAL A 80 -10.12 -7.29 18.00
N ILE A 81 -10.91 -7.81 17.05
CA ILE A 81 -12.37 -7.80 17.07
C ILE A 81 -12.87 -8.99 17.89
N PRO A 82 -13.48 -8.78 19.08
CA PRO A 82 -13.94 -9.87 19.91
C PRO A 82 -15.00 -10.73 19.20
N GLY A 83 -14.78 -12.04 19.15
CA GLY A 83 -15.70 -12.98 18.50
C GLY A 83 -15.42 -13.24 17.01
N ASN A 84 -14.53 -12.47 16.36
CA ASN A 84 -14.02 -12.82 15.04
C ASN A 84 -12.82 -13.77 15.19
N ALA A 85 -12.96 -15.02 14.75
CA ALA A 85 -11.94 -16.06 14.92
C ALA A 85 -10.65 -15.76 14.15
N THR A 86 -10.73 -15.12 12.97
CA THR A 86 -9.56 -14.70 12.19
C THR A 86 -8.80 -13.62 12.97
N SER A 87 -9.50 -12.56 13.38
CA SER A 87 -8.90 -11.43 14.11
C SER A 87 -8.24 -11.87 15.42
N VAL A 88 -8.90 -12.76 16.17
CA VAL A 88 -8.34 -13.34 17.41
C VAL A 88 -7.09 -14.18 17.12
N ALA A 89 -7.07 -14.93 16.03
CA ALA A 89 -5.91 -15.75 15.66
C ALA A 89 -4.73 -14.91 15.16
N THR A 90 -4.98 -13.85 14.39
CA THR A 90 -3.95 -13.01 13.78
C THR A 90 -3.42 -11.92 14.70
N GLY A 91 -4.20 -11.52 15.71
CA GLY A 91 -3.82 -10.52 16.70
C GLY A 91 -4.14 -9.07 16.31
N PHE A 92 -4.90 -8.86 15.23
CA PHE A 92 -5.37 -7.53 14.81
C PHE A 92 -6.72 -7.60 14.10
N GLY A 93 -7.36 -6.45 13.97
CA GLY A 93 -8.65 -6.22 13.33
C GLY A 93 -8.54 -6.10 11.81
N ALA A 94 -9.19 -5.09 11.25
CA ALA A 94 -9.31 -4.92 9.81
C ALA A 94 -7.97 -4.55 9.13
N GLU A 95 -7.20 -3.65 9.73
CA GLU A 95 -5.94 -3.14 9.17
C GLU A 95 -4.76 -3.30 10.14
N ALA A 96 -3.58 -3.59 9.58
CA ALA A 96 -2.29 -3.53 10.26
C ALA A 96 -1.22 -3.03 9.30
N PHE A 97 -0.05 -2.65 9.81
CA PHE A 97 0.92 -1.88 9.04
C PHE A 97 2.32 -2.46 9.17
N TRP A 98 3.01 -2.62 8.03
CA TRP A 98 4.47 -2.78 8.04
C TRP A 98 5.15 -1.44 8.32
N TRP A 99 4.55 -0.36 7.83
CA TRP A 99 5.06 0.99 7.95
C TRP A 99 3.94 2.01 7.77
N ALA A 100 4.01 3.14 8.49
CA ALA A 100 3.22 4.33 8.20
C ALA A 100 4.00 5.60 8.54
N ALA A 101 3.80 6.66 7.75
CA ALA A 101 4.32 7.99 8.02
C ALA A 101 3.29 9.06 7.66
N ASP A 102 2.89 9.83 8.67
CA ASP A 102 1.87 10.86 8.54
C ASP A 102 2.48 12.23 8.80
N ALA A 103 2.15 13.21 7.96
CA ALA A 103 2.46 14.60 8.18
C ALA A 103 1.19 15.45 8.15
N SER A 104 1.13 16.46 9.03
CA SER A 104 0.06 17.44 8.99
C SER A 104 0.60 18.83 9.27
N MET A 105 -0.06 19.83 8.67
CA MET A 105 0.26 21.24 8.87
C MET A 105 -1.01 22.08 8.73
N ASN A 106 -1.03 23.23 9.40
CA ASN A 106 -2.09 24.21 9.23
C ASN A 106 -1.89 24.94 7.90
N VAL A 107 -3.00 25.24 7.24
CA VAL A 107 -3.07 26.14 6.08
C VAL A 107 -4.09 27.23 6.39
N ALA A 108 -3.99 28.36 5.71
CA ALA A 108 -5.03 29.37 5.76
C ALA A 108 -6.38 28.72 5.41
N GLY A 109 -7.33 28.81 6.35
CA GLY A 109 -8.66 28.23 6.20
C GLY A 109 -8.84 26.77 6.62
N GLY A 110 -7.79 26.07 7.09
CA GLY A 110 -7.95 24.69 7.57
C GLY A 110 -6.64 23.91 7.76
N GLN A 111 -6.61 22.67 7.30
CA GLN A 111 -5.49 21.75 7.46
C GLN A 111 -5.08 21.06 6.14
N ALA A 112 -3.80 20.72 6.06
CA ALA A 112 -3.24 19.77 5.10
C ALA A 112 -2.75 18.51 5.81
N ILE A 113 -3.08 17.35 5.25
CA ILE A 113 -2.71 16.03 5.76
C ILE A 113 -2.14 15.18 4.63
N LEU A 114 -0.99 14.58 4.90
CA LEU A 114 -0.37 13.54 4.10
C LEU A 114 -0.35 12.24 4.93
N VAL A 115 -0.85 11.16 4.34
CA VAL A 115 -0.78 9.80 4.93
C VAL A 115 -0.06 8.90 3.94
N LEU A 116 1.02 8.29 4.41
CA LEU A 116 1.84 7.33 3.66
C LEU A 116 1.85 6.01 4.42
N ALA A 117 1.61 4.88 3.77
CA ALA A 117 1.59 3.62 4.49
C ALA A 117 1.87 2.39 3.62
N LEU A 118 2.35 1.32 4.25
CA LEU A 118 2.38 -0.03 3.69
C LEU A 118 1.49 -0.92 4.58
N GLU A 119 0.31 -1.26 4.06
CA GLU A 119 -0.83 -1.74 4.83
C GLU A 119 -1.16 -3.20 4.49
N ALA A 120 -1.49 -3.98 5.52
CA ALA A 120 -2.18 -5.26 5.46
C ALA A 120 -3.64 -5.04 5.85
N ALA A 121 -4.58 -5.53 5.04
CA ALA A 121 -5.99 -5.33 5.28
C ALA A 121 -6.83 -6.58 4.95
N TYR A 122 -8.03 -6.61 5.51
CA TYR A 122 -9.08 -7.58 5.19
C TYR A 122 -10.24 -6.91 4.46
N GLY A 123 -10.84 -7.65 3.52
CA GLY A 123 -11.96 -7.16 2.73
C GLY A 123 -13.12 -6.70 3.60
N ALA A 124 -13.75 -5.59 3.19
CA ALA A 124 -14.90 -5.00 3.88
C ALA A 124 -14.69 -4.73 5.39
N GLU A 125 -13.44 -4.57 5.83
CA GLU A 125 -13.07 -4.34 7.23
C GLU A 125 -13.48 -5.49 8.18
N ASP A 126 -13.69 -6.71 7.65
CA ASP A 126 -14.05 -7.88 8.45
C ASP A 126 -13.04 -9.02 8.23
N PRO A 127 -12.16 -9.31 9.21
CA PRO A 127 -11.15 -10.35 9.08
C PRO A 127 -11.73 -11.73 8.74
N ALA A 128 -11.44 -12.19 7.53
CA ALA A 128 -11.89 -13.48 7.01
C ALA A 128 -10.72 -14.28 6.43
N PRO A 129 -10.75 -15.63 6.51
CA PRO A 129 -9.73 -16.46 5.89
C PRO A 129 -9.69 -16.27 4.37
N ASN A 130 -8.49 -16.09 3.80
CA ASN A 130 -8.24 -15.86 2.37
C ASN A 130 -8.78 -14.53 1.82
N ASP A 131 -9.09 -13.58 2.69
CA ASP A 131 -9.55 -12.24 2.30
C ASP A 131 -8.48 -11.15 2.52
N GLN A 132 -7.22 -11.58 2.63
CA GLN A 132 -6.06 -10.71 2.79
C GLN A 132 -5.74 -9.96 1.51
N PHE A 133 -5.53 -8.65 1.62
CA PHE A 133 -4.87 -7.84 0.61
C PHE A 133 -3.90 -6.87 1.27
N ALA A 134 -2.82 -6.56 0.56
CA ALA A 134 -1.86 -5.55 0.98
C ALA A 134 -1.82 -4.43 -0.04
N PHE A 135 -1.48 -3.22 0.39
CA PHE A 135 -1.25 -2.09 -0.53
C PHE A 135 -0.35 -1.02 0.08
N GLY A 136 0.38 -0.32 -0.79
CA GLY A 136 0.99 0.95 -0.46
C GLY A 136 -0.02 2.07 -0.66
N ARG A 137 -0.10 3.01 0.28
CA ARG A 137 -1.00 4.15 0.26
C ARG A 137 -0.22 5.46 0.17
N ILE A 138 -0.71 6.35 -0.68
CA ILE A 138 -0.46 7.79 -0.62
C ILE A 138 -1.80 8.49 -0.59
N ARG A 139 -2.04 9.29 0.46
CA ARG A 139 -3.26 10.07 0.60
C ARG A 139 -2.94 11.51 0.95
N ILE A 140 -3.51 12.41 0.17
CA ILE A 140 -3.33 13.86 0.30
C ILE A 140 -4.71 14.49 0.50
N ARG A 141 -4.88 15.20 1.61
CA ARG A 141 -6.10 15.95 1.92
C ARG A 141 -5.74 17.38 2.29
N VAL A 142 -6.27 18.35 1.56
CA VAL A 142 -5.96 19.77 1.76
C VAL A 142 -7.24 20.60 1.76
N ASP A 143 -7.41 21.41 2.79
CA ASP A 143 -8.39 22.49 2.82
C ASP A 143 -7.86 23.67 2.01
N ILE A 144 -8.65 24.15 1.06
CA ILE A 144 -8.23 25.15 0.08
C ILE A 144 -8.95 26.48 0.36
N PRO A 145 -8.23 27.60 0.63
CA PRO A 145 -8.86 28.87 0.97
C PRO A 145 -9.42 29.61 -0.25
N VAL A 146 -8.79 29.48 -1.41
CA VAL A 146 -9.15 30.17 -2.65
C VAL A 146 -8.95 29.26 -3.85
N ASP A 147 -9.75 29.47 -4.90
CA ASP A 147 -9.61 28.78 -6.17
C ASP A 147 -8.23 29.05 -6.79
N GLY A 148 -7.59 28.02 -7.34
CA GLY A 148 -6.33 28.18 -8.05
C GLY A 148 -5.55 26.90 -8.28
N GLU A 149 -4.33 27.07 -8.79
CA GLU A 149 -3.34 26.01 -8.95
C GLU A 149 -2.53 25.87 -7.66
N TYR A 150 -2.42 24.64 -7.16
CA TYR A 150 -1.63 24.25 -6.01
C TYR A 150 -0.60 23.20 -6.42
N LYS A 151 0.62 23.35 -5.92
CA LYS A 151 1.74 22.44 -6.14
C LYS A 151 2.09 21.75 -4.84
N ILE A 152 2.22 20.43 -4.88
CA ILE A 152 2.45 19.61 -3.70
C ILE A 152 3.74 18.81 -3.88
N TRP A 153 4.62 18.91 -2.88
CA TRP A 153 5.78 18.05 -2.74
C TRP A 153 5.62 17.15 -1.54
N HIS A 154 5.98 15.89 -1.69
CA HIS A 154 6.01 14.90 -0.62
C HIS A 154 7.15 13.89 -0.87
N PRO A 155 7.49 13.06 0.12
CA PRO A 155 8.68 12.19 0.02
C PRO A 155 8.64 11.08 -1.04
N PHE A 156 7.51 10.84 -1.70
CA PHE A 156 7.32 9.74 -2.67
C PHE A 156 6.90 10.25 -4.05
N LEU A 157 7.44 11.40 -4.45
CA LEU A 157 7.29 11.88 -5.83
C LEU A 157 7.99 10.93 -6.81
N ASN A 158 7.54 10.97 -8.06
CA ASN A 158 8.08 10.15 -9.14
C ASN A 158 9.51 10.58 -9.52
N GLU A 159 10.51 9.73 -9.24
CA GLU A 159 11.90 9.99 -9.60
C GLU A 159 12.15 10.03 -11.11
N ALA A 160 11.41 9.25 -11.91
CA ALA A 160 11.60 9.24 -13.36
C ALA A 160 11.25 10.58 -14.01
N ASP A 161 10.38 11.36 -13.36
CA ASP A 161 10.02 12.70 -13.80
C ASP A 161 10.88 13.79 -13.12
N GLY A 162 11.89 13.39 -12.35
CA GLY A 162 12.77 14.31 -11.61
C GLY A 162 12.10 14.94 -10.40
N CYS A 163 11.20 14.21 -9.73
CA CYS A 163 10.50 14.62 -8.51
C CYS A 163 9.83 16.00 -8.63
N GLN A 164 9.15 16.25 -9.76
CA GLN A 164 8.33 17.43 -9.94
C GLN A 164 7.13 17.41 -8.97
N PRO A 165 6.65 18.59 -8.51
CA PRO A 165 5.46 18.65 -7.68
C PRO A 165 4.24 18.06 -8.41
N GLU A 166 3.34 17.48 -7.63
CA GLU A 166 1.99 17.20 -8.11
C GLU A 166 1.21 18.51 -8.21
N ILE A 167 0.57 18.74 -9.36
CA ILE A 167 -0.14 19.98 -9.67
C ILE A 167 -1.66 19.73 -9.63
N TYR A 168 -2.37 20.53 -8.84
CA TYR A 168 -3.80 20.43 -8.63
C TYR A 168 -4.49 21.76 -8.92
N ASN A 169 -5.50 21.75 -9.78
CA ASN A 169 -6.43 22.87 -9.91
C ASN A 169 -7.62 22.62 -8.97
N ALA A 170 -7.72 23.40 -7.90
CA ALA A 170 -8.70 23.20 -6.84
C ALA A 170 -9.62 24.42 -6.68
N THR A 171 -10.86 24.17 -6.30
CA THR A 171 -11.83 25.17 -5.85
C THR A 171 -11.77 25.26 -4.33
N ALA A 172 -12.00 26.45 -3.76
CA ALA A 172 -12.01 26.66 -2.32
C ALA A 172 -12.99 25.71 -1.61
N GLY A 173 -12.56 25.16 -0.46
CA GLY A 173 -13.37 24.27 0.35
C GLY A 173 -12.56 23.30 1.21
N THR A 174 -13.27 22.64 2.12
CA THR A 174 -12.73 21.59 2.98
C THR A 174 -12.42 20.34 2.16
N ARG A 175 -11.19 19.80 2.31
CA ARG A 175 -10.68 18.65 1.56
C ARG A 175 -10.90 18.78 0.05
N ALA A 176 -10.72 20.00 -0.48
CA ALA A 176 -10.91 20.27 -1.89
C ALA A 176 -9.86 19.55 -2.76
N ILE A 177 -8.64 19.37 -2.24
CA ILE A 177 -7.73 18.32 -2.73
C ILE A 177 -7.98 17.10 -1.84
N ASN A 178 -8.41 16.00 -2.43
CA ASN A 178 -8.68 14.75 -1.74
C ASN A 178 -8.30 13.58 -2.64
N VAL A 179 -7.06 13.14 -2.50
CA VAL A 179 -6.46 12.09 -3.31
C VAL A 179 -6.15 10.90 -2.42
N THR A 180 -6.42 9.71 -2.93
CA THR A 180 -5.97 8.44 -2.34
C THR A 180 -5.52 7.56 -3.49
N ARG A 181 -4.27 7.13 -3.43
CA ARG A 181 -3.66 6.17 -4.34
C ARG A 181 -3.26 4.96 -3.51
N ASP A 182 -3.97 3.86 -3.72
CA ASP A 182 -3.69 2.57 -3.10
C ASP A 182 -3.21 1.62 -4.20
N THR A 183 -1.97 1.15 -4.10
CA THR A 183 -1.36 0.21 -5.06
C THR A 183 -0.96 -1.07 -4.36
N GLY A 184 -1.51 -2.19 -4.80
CA GLY A 184 -1.21 -3.49 -4.20
C GLY A 184 -2.11 -4.59 -4.71
N GLY A 185 -2.39 -5.57 -3.87
CA GLY A 185 -3.25 -6.69 -4.20
C GLY A 185 -3.25 -7.80 -3.16
N ALA A 186 -4.02 -8.83 -3.46
CA ALA A 186 -4.09 -10.04 -2.66
C ALA A 186 -2.84 -10.93 -2.85
N ALA A 187 -2.84 -12.07 -2.16
CA ALA A 187 -1.84 -13.11 -2.36
C ALA A 187 -1.62 -13.43 -3.85
N PRO A 188 -0.37 -13.62 -4.32
CA PRO A 188 0.86 -13.78 -3.54
C PRO A 188 1.57 -12.46 -3.11
N PHE A 189 0.90 -11.31 -3.20
CA PHE A 189 1.40 -9.99 -2.76
C PHE A 189 2.61 -9.45 -3.55
N GLU A 190 2.86 -9.97 -4.74
CA GLU A 190 3.96 -9.49 -5.59
C GLU A 190 3.71 -8.07 -6.14
N THR A 191 2.43 -7.68 -6.28
CA THR A 191 2.04 -6.35 -6.78
C THR A 191 2.46 -5.21 -5.84
N MET A 192 2.79 -5.53 -4.59
CA MET A 192 3.36 -4.58 -3.63
C MET A 192 4.70 -4.01 -4.09
N LEU A 193 5.49 -4.81 -4.80
CA LEU A 193 6.82 -4.43 -5.29
C LEU A 193 6.77 -3.48 -6.51
N SER A 194 5.57 -3.15 -6.98
CA SER A 194 5.33 -2.20 -8.08
C SER A 194 4.66 -0.89 -7.62
N GLY A 195 4.51 -0.70 -6.30
CA GLY A 195 3.84 0.47 -5.71
C GLY A 195 4.66 1.76 -5.74
N GLU A 196 4.10 2.78 -5.08
CA GLU A 196 4.70 4.12 -4.87
C GLU A 196 5.28 4.30 -3.45
N VAL A 197 5.24 3.27 -2.60
CA VAL A 197 5.77 3.33 -1.22
C VAL A 197 7.12 2.62 -1.11
N GLY A 198 8.13 3.33 -0.60
CA GLY A 198 9.51 2.83 -0.46
C GLY A 198 10.51 3.71 -1.22
N PRO A 199 11.70 4.06 -0.68
CA PRO A 199 12.24 3.60 0.60
C PRO A 199 11.42 4.06 1.80
N PHE A 200 11.50 3.32 2.90
CA PHE A 200 10.75 3.66 4.10
C PHE A 200 11.33 4.94 4.71
N LEU A 201 10.48 5.91 5.06
CA LEU A 201 10.95 7.04 5.85
C LEU A 201 11.28 6.53 7.26
N VAL A 202 12.45 6.93 7.73
CA VAL A 202 12.95 6.64 9.08
C VAL A 202 13.27 7.96 9.76
N TRP A 203 13.20 8.03 11.09
CA TRP A 203 13.68 9.20 11.82
C TRP A 203 15.13 9.50 11.48
N ASP A 204 15.46 10.79 11.30
CA ASP A 204 16.84 11.20 11.07
C ASP A 204 17.70 10.85 12.30
N PRO A 205 18.67 9.92 12.19
CA PRO A 205 19.51 9.52 13.31
C PRO A 205 20.47 10.63 13.77
N ALA A 206 20.65 11.69 12.99
CA ALA A 206 21.43 12.87 13.38
C ALA A 206 20.67 13.78 14.37
N ILE A 207 19.37 13.57 14.56
CA ILE A 207 18.50 14.39 15.40
C ILE A 207 18.01 13.56 16.59
N ALA A 208 18.11 14.13 17.78
CA ALA A 208 17.67 13.48 19.00
C ALA A 208 16.21 13.84 19.31
N PRO A 209 15.41 12.90 19.86
CA PRO A 209 15.78 11.53 20.20
C PRO A 209 15.92 10.62 18.96
N VAL A 210 16.89 9.70 19.00
CA VAL A 210 16.98 8.67 17.96
C VAL A 210 15.82 7.68 18.06
N ALA A 211 15.51 7.00 16.97
CA ALA A 211 14.45 6.00 16.93
C ALA A 211 14.63 4.93 18.05
N PRO A 212 13.54 4.52 18.73
CA PRO A 212 13.61 3.45 19.72
C PRO A 212 14.16 2.14 19.13
N VAL A 213 14.88 1.38 19.95
CA VAL A 213 15.49 0.10 19.52
C VAL A 213 14.41 -0.83 18.95
N GLY A 214 14.66 -1.33 17.73
CA GLY A 214 13.73 -2.24 17.03
C GLY A 214 12.69 -1.54 16.16
N TYR A 215 12.68 -0.21 16.11
CA TYR A 215 11.74 0.58 15.30
C TYR A 215 12.46 1.63 14.46
N VAL A 216 11.81 2.10 13.40
CA VAL A 216 12.33 3.18 12.54
C VAL A 216 11.88 4.58 12.98
N GLY A 217 10.98 4.66 13.95
CA GLY A 217 10.44 5.90 14.52
C GLY A 217 9.43 5.59 15.63
N ASP A 218 8.92 6.63 16.28
CA ASP A 218 7.79 6.59 17.22
C ASP A 218 6.61 7.40 16.67
N PRO A 219 5.44 6.79 16.43
CA PRO A 219 4.29 7.52 15.88
C PRO A 219 3.74 8.58 16.84
N ASN A 220 4.08 8.50 18.13
CA ASN A 220 3.58 9.45 19.14
C ASN A 220 4.38 10.76 19.18
N ILE A 221 5.50 10.85 18.45
CA ILE A 221 6.39 12.01 18.44
C ILE A 221 6.65 12.43 17.00
N PRO A 222 6.11 13.59 16.55
CA PRO A 222 6.49 14.16 15.27
C PRO A 222 8.00 14.44 15.22
N HIS A 223 8.68 13.93 14.20
CA HIS A 223 10.13 14.01 14.08
C HIS A 223 10.57 14.22 12.63
N GLU A 224 11.75 14.79 12.44
CA GLU A 224 12.37 14.89 11.12
C GLU A 224 12.77 13.51 10.60
N VAL A 225 12.68 13.33 9.28
CA VAL A 225 12.88 12.04 8.62
C VAL A 225 13.91 12.11 7.51
N ILE A 226 14.40 10.94 7.12
CA ILE A 226 15.19 10.72 5.91
C ILE A 226 14.63 9.54 5.11
N GLY A 227 15.12 9.34 3.89
CA GLY A 227 14.74 8.23 3.01
C GLY A 227 13.77 8.61 1.89
N GLY A 228 13.32 9.88 1.84
CA GLY A 228 12.47 10.37 0.77
C GLY A 228 13.19 10.45 -0.58
N HIS A 229 12.42 10.23 -1.65
CA HIS A 229 12.87 10.31 -3.03
C HIS A 229 13.45 11.68 -3.34
N CYS A 230 14.51 11.70 -4.15
CA CYS A 230 15.23 12.93 -4.52
C CYS A 230 15.68 13.80 -3.32
N GLY A 231 15.81 13.23 -2.11
CA GLY A 231 16.13 13.99 -0.89
C GLY A 231 14.99 14.86 -0.37
N ILE A 232 13.76 14.63 -0.81
CA ILE A 232 12.57 15.33 -0.33
C ILE A 232 12.09 14.64 0.95
N ASN A 233 12.43 15.22 2.09
CA ASN A 233 12.02 14.74 3.42
C ASN A 233 10.97 15.66 4.08
N TYR A 234 10.13 16.29 3.26
CA TYR A 234 9.15 17.26 3.70
C TYR A 234 7.83 17.10 2.94
N PHE A 235 6.76 17.60 3.55
CA PHE A 235 5.48 17.83 2.91
C PHE A 235 5.27 19.33 2.73
N ARG A 236 5.15 19.78 1.47
CA ARG A 236 5.02 21.20 1.11
C ARG A 236 3.82 21.40 0.20
N ILE A 237 3.10 22.50 0.43
CA ILE A 237 2.05 22.98 -0.47
C ILE A 237 2.36 24.42 -0.83
N GLU A 238 2.37 24.72 -2.11
CA GLU A 238 2.47 26.08 -2.65
C GLU A 238 1.18 26.39 -3.41
N GLY A 239 0.51 27.47 -3.03
CA GLY A 239 -0.70 27.96 -3.68
C GLY A 239 -0.45 29.13 -4.62
N PRO A 240 -1.52 29.71 -5.20
CA PRO A 240 -1.40 30.81 -6.13
C PRO A 240 -0.85 32.08 -5.48
N VAL A 241 -0.27 32.97 -6.28
CA VAL A 241 0.31 34.22 -5.77
C VAL A 241 -0.75 35.05 -5.03
N GLY A 242 -0.44 35.42 -3.79
CA GLY A 242 -1.29 36.29 -2.95
C GLY A 242 -2.32 35.53 -2.10
N VAL A 243 -2.28 34.19 -2.07
CA VAL A 243 -3.18 33.38 -1.24
C VAL A 243 -2.89 33.50 0.26
N ASP A 244 -1.65 33.81 0.63
CA ASP A 244 -1.22 33.85 2.04
C ASP A 244 -1.55 32.54 2.77
N LEU A 245 -0.96 31.44 2.30
CA LEU A 245 -1.27 30.09 2.73
C LEU A 245 -0.82 29.80 4.16
N ASP A 246 0.20 30.50 4.66
CA ASP A 246 0.68 30.39 6.05
C ASP A 246 0.05 31.42 7.00
N GLY A 247 -0.76 32.34 6.49
CA GLY A 247 -1.35 33.45 7.24
C GLY A 247 -0.36 34.53 7.67
N SER A 248 0.86 34.50 7.14
CA SER A 248 1.97 35.43 7.44
C SER A 248 2.54 36.11 6.19
N GLY A 249 1.85 35.99 5.06
CA GLY A 249 2.14 36.58 3.76
C GLY A 249 2.78 35.63 2.76
N GLN A 250 3.06 34.37 3.11
CA GLN A 250 3.70 33.41 2.22
C GLN A 250 2.67 32.57 1.49
N ASN A 251 2.90 32.29 0.21
CA ASN A 251 1.99 31.45 -0.58
C ASN A 251 2.29 29.94 -0.43
N PHE A 252 3.09 29.55 0.55
CA PHE A 252 3.41 28.14 0.79
C PHE A 252 3.45 27.83 2.28
N VAL A 253 3.20 26.56 2.59
CA VAL A 253 3.43 25.95 3.91
C VAL A 253 4.25 24.68 3.73
N GLU A 254 5.04 24.32 4.74
CA GLU A 254 5.92 23.16 4.70
C GLU A 254 6.12 22.59 6.10
N THR A 255 6.21 21.27 6.19
CA THR A 255 6.65 20.56 7.38
C THR A 255 7.61 19.44 7.03
N GLY A 256 8.71 19.33 7.78
CA GLY A 256 9.61 18.17 7.76
C GLY A 256 9.28 17.14 8.85
N LEU A 257 8.24 17.39 9.64
CA LEU A 257 7.89 16.54 10.79
C LEU A 257 6.85 15.50 10.40
N PHE A 258 7.17 14.25 10.70
CA PHE A 258 6.31 13.09 10.47
C PHE A 258 6.12 12.29 11.76
N SER A 259 4.91 11.78 11.96
CA SER A 259 4.64 10.66 12.86
C SER A 259 4.99 9.40 12.10
N VAL A 260 5.95 8.59 12.58
CA VAL A 260 6.47 7.42 11.84
C VAL A 260 6.37 6.18 12.70
N GLN A 261 5.84 5.10 12.12
CA GLN A 261 5.93 3.76 12.68
C GLN A 261 6.53 2.77 11.69
N GLY A 262 7.16 1.75 12.25
CA GLY A 262 7.61 0.58 11.52
C GLY A 262 8.51 -0.26 12.42
N LYS A 263 8.25 -1.55 12.48
CA LYS A 263 9.02 -2.48 13.31
C LYS A 263 10.07 -3.18 12.45
N ILE A 264 11.33 -3.09 12.86
CA ILE A 264 12.43 -3.77 12.19
C ILE A 264 12.18 -5.28 12.26
N TYR A 265 12.35 -5.95 11.13
CA TYR A 265 12.20 -7.40 11.04
C TYR A 265 13.24 -8.10 11.91
N ASP A 266 12.77 -9.07 12.70
CA ASP A 266 13.61 -9.91 13.54
C ASP A 266 13.31 -11.38 13.23
N GLU A 267 14.21 -12.01 12.48
CA GLU A 267 14.09 -13.42 12.09
C GLU A 267 14.01 -14.35 13.31
N ALA A 268 14.65 -14.01 14.43
CA ALA A 268 14.64 -14.87 15.62
C ALA A 268 13.26 -14.95 16.27
N ASN A 269 12.42 -13.94 16.07
CA ASN A 269 11.08 -13.82 16.64
C ASN A 269 9.96 -13.95 15.60
N SER A 270 10.31 -14.14 14.32
CA SER A 270 9.34 -14.36 13.25
C SER A 270 9.09 -15.86 13.04
N PRO A 271 7.83 -16.32 13.03
CA PRO A 271 7.54 -17.72 12.74
C PRO A 271 8.05 -18.11 11.35
N PRO A 272 8.62 -19.32 11.18
CA PRO A 272 9.07 -19.77 9.87
C PRO A 272 7.88 -19.87 8.92
N GLY A 273 7.87 -19.01 7.89
CA GLY A 273 6.87 -19.06 6.84
C GLY A 273 7.07 -20.27 5.92
N ILE A 274 6.01 -20.69 5.24
CA ILE A 274 6.09 -21.67 4.16
C ILE A 274 5.24 -21.19 2.99
N GLU A 275 5.79 -21.23 1.79
CA GLU A 275 5.07 -20.85 0.58
C GLU A 275 4.95 -22.06 -0.35
N PRO A 276 3.73 -22.58 -0.61
CA PRO A 276 3.56 -23.65 -1.57
C PRO A 276 3.83 -23.13 -2.99
N VAL A 277 4.81 -23.70 -3.66
CA VAL A 277 5.16 -23.33 -5.04
C VAL A 277 4.37 -24.17 -6.03
N ARG A 278 4.34 -25.49 -5.79
CA ARG A 278 3.68 -26.45 -6.68
C ARG A 278 3.43 -27.76 -5.95
N THR A 279 2.32 -28.42 -6.27
CA THR A 279 2.12 -29.82 -5.95
C THR A 279 1.73 -30.58 -7.23
N THR A 280 2.28 -31.76 -7.42
CA THR A 280 1.90 -32.68 -8.50
C THR A 280 1.49 -34.01 -7.93
N TYR A 281 0.46 -34.60 -8.55
CA TYR A 281 -0.02 -35.92 -8.24
C TYR A 281 0.03 -36.79 -9.49
N PHE A 282 0.62 -37.98 -9.36
CA PHE A 282 0.61 -39.01 -10.38
C PHE A 282 0.09 -40.29 -9.77
N ARG A 283 -0.85 -40.95 -10.44
CA ARG A 283 -1.33 -42.28 -10.09
C ARG A 283 -1.43 -43.12 -11.36
N THR A 284 -0.87 -44.32 -11.31
CA THR A 284 -1.03 -45.29 -12.39
C THR A 284 -1.31 -46.67 -11.80
N THR A 285 -2.15 -47.44 -12.48
CA THR A 285 -2.42 -48.83 -12.12
C THR A 285 -1.94 -49.71 -13.26
N ASN A 286 -1.06 -50.65 -12.95
CA ASN A 286 -0.66 -51.66 -13.91
C ASN A 286 -1.84 -52.62 -14.11
N VAL A 287 -2.45 -52.57 -15.29
CA VAL A 287 -3.63 -53.39 -15.64
C VAL A 287 -3.35 -54.89 -15.66
N ALA A 288 -2.09 -55.31 -15.81
CA ALA A 288 -1.70 -56.72 -15.84
C ALA A 288 -1.45 -57.28 -14.43
N THR A 289 -1.00 -56.45 -13.47
CA THR A 289 -0.68 -56.90 -12.10
C THR A 289 -1.63 -56.38 -11.03
N GLY A 290 -2.50 -55.43 -11.35
CA GLY A 290 -3.37 -54.75 -10.39
C GLY A 290 -2.64 -53.76 -9.47
N ASN A 291 -1.30 -53.65 -9.55
CA ASN A 291 -0.52 -52.78 -8.68
C ASN A 291 -0.74 -51.31 -9.03
N THR A 292 -1.13 -50.52 -8.03
CA THR A 292 -1.20 -49.06 -8.13
C THR A 292 0.09 -48.44 -7.62
N THR A 293 0.69 -47.54 -8.40
CA THR A 293 1.75 -46.63 -7.95
C THR A 293 1.19 -45.22 -7.88
N ALA A 294 1.43 -44.53 -6.77
CA ALA A 294 1.15 -43.12 -6.62
C ALA A 294 2.44 -42.35 -6.30
N ARG A 295 2.56 -41.13 -6.80
CA ARG A 295 3.62 -40.18 -6.48
C ARG A 295 3.01 -38.81 -6.24
N ILE A 296 3.33 -38.23 -5.09
CA ILE A 296 3.08 -36.83 -4.79
C ILE A 296 4.46 -36.15 -4.78
N ASN A 297 4.63 -35.08 -5.55
CA ASN A 297 5.77 -34.18 -5.38
C ASN A 297 5.25 -32.83 -4.93
N SER A 298 5.81 -32.28 -3.85
CA SER A 298 5.54 -30.94 -3.36
C SER A 298 6.82 -30.11 -3.42
N TRP A 299 6.70 -28.89 -3.93
CA TRP A 299 7.75 -27.88 -3.91
C TRP A 299 7.25 -26.73 -3.04
N VAL A 300 8.04 -26.40 -2.03
CA VAL A 300 7.74 -25.34 -1.07
C VAL A 300 8.97 -24.45 -0.94
N LYS A 301 8.76 -23.15 -0.71
CA LYS A 301 9.81 -22.28 -0.15
C LYS A 301 9.69 -22.31 1.37
N ALA A 302 10.81 -22.44 2.04
CA ALA A 302 10.94 -22.45 3.49
C ALA A 302 12.27 -21.79 3.87
N PRO A 303 12.46 -21.39 5.14
CA PRO A 303 13.76 -20.92 5.63
C PRO A 303 14.84 -21.97 5.42
N THR A 304 16.10 -21.54 5.28
CA THR A 304 17.25 -22.44 5.08
C THR A 304 17.53 -23.36 6.27
N THR A 305 16.99 -23.01 7.43
CA THR A 305 17.04 -23.79 8.68
C THR A 305 15.90 -24.80 8.81
N ALA A 306 14.94 -24.84 7.87
CA ALA A 306 13.79 -25.72 7.95
C ALA A 306 14.18 -27.20 7.79
N SER A 307 13.57 -28.08 8.59
CA SER A 307 13.64 -29.53 8.45
C SER A 307 12.34 -30.08 7.88
N VAL A 308 12.43 -31.07 6.98
CA VAL A 308 11.27 -31.77 6.42
C VAL A 308 11.15 -33.15 7.07
N GLU A 309 9.99 -33.41 7.67
CA GLU A 309 9.62 -34.74 8.15
C GLU A 309 8.47 -35.29 7.30
N ILE A 310 8.57 -36.55 6.88
CA ILE A 310 7.54 -37.24 6.10
C ILE A 310 7.03 -38.42 6.93
N GLY A 311 5.76 -38.38 7.31
CA GLY A 311 5.09 -39.45 8.07
C GLY A 311 4.03 -40.18 7.25
N GLY A 312 3.59 -41.35 7.74
CA GLY A 312 2.44 -42.09 7.17
C GLY A 312 2.66 -42.65 5.76
N ILE A 313 3.92 -42.86 5.35
CA ILE A 313 4.25 -43.59 4.12
C ILE A 313 3.83 -45.06 4.32
N PRO A 314 3.06 -45.66 3.40
CA PRO A 314 2.71 -47.09 3.44
C PRO A 314 3.92 -48.02 3.46
#